data_AF-A0A315XNC6-F1
#
_entry.id   AF-A0A315XNC6-F1
#
_cell.length_a   1.000
_cell.length_b   1.000
_cell.length_c   1.000
_cell.angle_alpha   90.00
_cell.angle_beta   90.00
_cell.angle_gamma   90.00
#
_symmetry.space_group_name_H-M   'P 1'
#
loop_
_entity.id
_entity.type
_entity.pdbx_description
1 polymer ?
#
loop_
_entity_poly.entity_id
_entity_poly.type
_entity_poly.pdbx_seq_one_letter_code
_entity_poly.pdbx_strand_id
1 'polypeptide(L)'
;MISMIGKEVLKTEPITGSEVEKIIEDFAEDNELNYEQNLTLNHLKRFERYSAEDAKEIFDKLQDDFGLRAKVAAHIVDLVPKDLADMRLIFAKEPSKTDKEDMEKILEFLEGYDVKE
;
A
#
# COMPACT_ATOMS: atom_id res chain seq x y z
N MET A 1 -14.82 3.09 -14.37
CA MET A 1 -14.44 2.68 -15.74
C MET A 1 -12.93 2.66 -15.74
N ILE A 2 -12.28 1.51 -15.93
CA ILE A 2 -10.81 1.48 -16.06
C ILE A 2 -10.48 2.19 -17.37
N SER A 3 -9.66 3.25 -17.31
CA SER A 3 -9.25 3.96 -18.52
C SER A 3 -8.46 2.98 -19.41
N MET A 4 -8.85 2.82 -20.67
CA MET A 4 -8.14 1.94 -21.59
C MET A 4 -6.86 2.62 -22.08
N ILE A 5 -5.72 2.07 -21.67
CA ILE A 5 -4.42 2.38 -22.27
C ILE A 5 -4.10 1.26 -23.26
N GLY A 6 -3.95 1.58 -24.54
CA GLY A 6 -3.77 0.59 -25.60
C GLY A 6 -5.08 -0.06 -26.07
N LYS A 7 -5.02 -1.32 -26.55
CA LYS A 7 -6.17 -2.03 -27.15
C LYS A 7 -7.03 -2.78 -26.13
N GLU A 8 -6.41 -3.36 -25.10
CA GLU A 8 -7.09 -4.07 -24.01
C GLU A 8 -6.20 -4.09 -22.76
N VAL A 9 -6.81 -4.22 -21.59
CA VAL A 9 -6.11 -4.35 -20.31
C VAL A 9 -6.08 -5.84 -19.93
N LEU A 10 -4.89 -6.44 -19.91
CA LEU A 10 -4.71 -7.86 -19.58
C LEU A 10 -4.74 -8.12 -18.06
N LYS A 11 -4.20 -7.18 -17.28
CA LYS A 11 -4.05 -7.29 -15.82
C LYS A 11 -4.05 -5.91 -15.19
N THR A 12 -4.55 -5.81 -13.98
CA THR A 12 -4.43 -4.62 -13.13
C THR A 12 -4.24 -5.07 -11.71
N GLU A 13 -3.17 -4.60 -11.07
CA GLU A 13 -2.86 -4.89 -9.69
C GLU A 13 -2.67 -3.58 -8.92
N PRO A 14 -3.18 -3.48 -7.69
CA PRO A 14 -2.83 -2.38 -6.80
C PRO A 14 -1.33 -2.39 -6.52
N ILE A 15 -0.76 -1.20 -6.39
CA ILE A 15 0.60 -0.98 -5.86
C ILE A 15 0.48 -0.06 -4.65
N THR A 16 1.45 -0.15 -3.74
CA THR A 16 1.51 0.67 -2.53
C THR A 16 2.01 2.07 -2.85
N GLY A 17 1.70 3.06 -2.00
CA GLY A 17 2.22 4.41 -2.17
C GLY A 17 3.74 4.51 -2.07
N SER A 18 4.41 3.64 -1.30
CA SER A 18 5.88 3.56 -1.27
C SER A 18 6.46 3.10 -2.62
N GLU A 19 5.79 2.17 -3.30
CA GLU A 19 6.17 1.77 -4.66
C GLU A 19 5.89 2.88 -5.68
N VAL A 20 4.76 3.58 -5.56
CA VAL A 20 4.44 4.74 -6.41
C VAL A 20 5.49 5.83 -6.25
N GLU A 21 5.91 6.12 -5.02
CA GLU A 21 6.95 7.12 -4.73
C GLU A 21 8.24 6.76 -5.46
N LYS A 22 8.73 5.52 -5.27
CA LYS A 22 9.93 5.03 -5.95
C LYS A 22 9.82 5.13 -7.48
N ILE A 23 8.69 4.72 -8.06
CA ILE A 23 8.46 4.80 -9.51
C ILE A 23 8.53 6.25 -10.02
N ILE A 24 7.97 7.20 -9.28
CA ILE A 24 7.98 8.61 -9.68
C ILE A 24 9.38 9.20 -9.50
N GLU A 25 10.11 8.85 -8.43
CA GLU A 25 11.49 9.28 -8.20
C GLU A 25 12.45 8.75 -9.26
N ASP A 26 12.40 7.45 -9.56
CA ASP A 26 13.19 6.82 -10.62
C ASP A 26 12.90 7.48 -11.98
N PHE A 27 11.63 7.78 -12.27
CA PHE A 27 11.24 8.49 -13.50
C PHE A 27 11.79 9.93 -13.55
N ALA A 28 11.86 10.61 -12.40
CA ALA A 28 12.35 11.97 -12.28
C ALA A 28 13.88 12.10 -12.45
N GLU A 29 14.64 11.01 -12.33
CA GLU A 29 16.09 11.02 -12.57
C GLU A 29 16.42 11.41 -14.02
N ASP A 30 15.60 10.96 -14.97
CA ASP A 30 15.79 11.15 -16.41
C ASP A 30 14.79 12.12 -17.04
N ASN A 31 13.73 12.52 -16.33
CA ASN A 31 12.60 13.27 -16.91
C ASN A 31 12.09 14.40 -16.00
N GLU A 32 11.54 15.45 -16.60
CA GLU A 32 10.80 16.47 -15.85
C GLU A 32 9.40 15.96 -15.47
N LEU A 33 9.09 15.99 -14.18
CA LEU A 33 7.76 15.63 -13.68
C LEU A 33 6.72 16.66 -14.09
N ASN A 34 5.55 16.21 -14.54
CA ASN A 34 4.41 17.09 -14.76
C ASN A 34 3.78 17.55 -13.42
N TYR A 35 2.78 18.43 -13.50
CA TYR A 35 2.16 19.03 -12.32
C TYR A 35 1.53 17.98 -11.39
N GLU A 36 0.78 17.04 -11.95
CA GLU A 36 0.08 15.99 -11.22
C GLU A 36 1.04 15.00 -10.56
N GLN A 37 2.14 14.66 -11.24
CA GLN A 37 3.21 13.81 -10.71
C GLN A 37 3.92 14.50 -9.54
N ASN A 38 4.24 15.79 -9.68
CA ASN A 38 4.80 16.58 -8.58
C ASN A 38 3.85 16.64 -7.38
N LEU A 39 2.55 16.87 -7.61
CA LEU A 39 1.55 16.86 -6.53
C LEU A 39 1.47 15.49 -5.85
N THR A 40 1.53 14.42 -6.63
CA THR A 40 1.49 13.05 -6.12
C THR A 40 2.72 12.76 -5.27
N LEU A 41 3.92 13.07 -5.74
CA LEU A 41 5.16 12.89 -4.96
C LEU A 41 5.14 13.69 -3.66
N ASN A 42 4.69 14.96 -3.73
CA ASN A 42 4.52 15.79 -2.55
C ASN A 42 3.47 15.25 -1.56
N HIS A 43 2.43 14.58 -2.04
CA HIS A 43 1.46 13.92 -1.18
C HIS A 43 2.08 12.70 -0.51
N LEU A 44 2.80 11.86 -1.27
CA LEU A 44 3.39 10.62 -0.76
C LEU A 44 4.41 10.88 0.36
N LYS A 45 5.25 11.93 0.18
CA LYS A 45 6.27 12.38 1.15
C LYS A 45 5.74 13.03 2.44
N ARG A 46 4.43 13.18 2.61
CA ARG A 46 3.83 13.79 3.81
C ARG A 46 3.44 12.79 4.89
N PHE A 47 3.42 11.51 4.56
CA PHE A 47 2.94 10.48 5.46
C PHE A 47 4.08 9.55 5.84
N GLU A 48 4.05 9.08 7.07
CA GLU A 48 4.85 7.96 7.54
C GLU A 48 4.64 6.74 6.62
N ARG A 49 5.73 6.16 6.14
CA ARG A 49 5.69 5.02 5.20
C ARG A 49 6.81 4.02 5.48
N TYR A 50 6.54 2.76 5.16
CA TYR A 50 7.58 1.75 5.03
C TYR A 50 8.51 2.09 3.87
N SER A 51 9.76 1.62 3.93
CA SER A 51 10.66 1.67 2.77
C SER A 51 10.03 0.95 1.56
N ALA A 52 10.45 1.25 0.34
CA ALA A 52 9.89 0.58 -0.84
C ALA A 52 10.12 -0.93 -0.80
N GLU A 53 11.25 -1.36 -0.24
CA GLU A 53 11.60 -2.76 -0.04
C GLU A 53 10.69 -3.43 1.00
N ASP A 54 10.55 -2.82 2.19
CA ASP A 54 9.70 -3.35 3.26
C ASP A 54 8.22 -3.34 2.87
N ALA A 55 7.76 -2.26 2.24
CA ALA A 55 6.38 -2.12 1.75
C ALA A 55 6.01 -3.26 0.81
N LYS A 56 6.92 -3.62 -0.09
CA LYS A 56 6.72 -4.75 -1.01
C LYS A 56 6.71 -6.09 -0.28
N GLU A 57 7.65 -6.32 0.64
CA GLU A 57 7.70 -7.56 1.43
C GLU A 57 6.43 -7.75 2.27
N ILE A 58 6.00 -6.69 2.96
CA ILE A 58 4.77 -6.69 3.76
C ILE A 58 3.56 -6.96 2.86
N PHE A 59 3.46 -6.27 1.72
CA PHE A 59 2.35 -6.44 0.77
C PHE A 59 2.22 -7.87 0.26
N ASP A 60 3.34 -8.50 -0.11
CA ASP A 60 3.36 -9.88 -0.59
C ASP A 60 2.98 -10.86 0.54
N LYS A 61 3.58 -10.73 1.73
CA LYS A 61 3.24 -11.59 2.89
C LYS A 61 1.79 -11.46 3.35
N LEU A 62 1.22 -10.27 3.33
CA LEU A 62 -0.20 -10.06 3.65
C LEU A 62 -1.13 -10.81 2.68
N GLN A 63 -0.72 -11.00 1.43
CA GLN A 63 -1.49 -11.78 0.46
C GLN A 63 -1.25 -13.28 0.61
N ASP A 64 0.02 -13.68 0.69
CA ASP A 64 0.42 -15.09 0.65
C ASP A 64 0.15 -15.82 1.97
N ASP A 65 0.50 -15.20 3.10
CA ASP A 65 0.43 -15.84 4.42
C ASP A 65 -0.92 -15.55 5.12
N PHE A 66 -1.45 -14.34 4.95
CA PHE A 66 -2.72 -13.93 5.56
C PHE A 66 -3.94 -14.04 4.62
N GLY A 67 -3.72 -14.38 3.34
CA GLY A 67 -4.80 -14.57 2.38
C GLY A 67 -5.59 -13.29 2.06
N LEU A 68 -5.01 -12.11 2.31
CA LEU A 68 -5.70 -10.85 2.08
C LEU A 68 -5.78 -10.52 0.60
N ARG A 69 -6.85 -9.83 0.20
CA ARG A 69 -6.96 -9.28 -1.15
C ARG A 69 -5.91 -8.18 -1.32
N ALA A 70 -5.27 -8.11 -2.49
CA ALA A 70 -4.28 -7.09 -2.83
C ALA A 70 -4.70 -5.67 -2.41
N LYS A 71 -5.96 -5.28 -2.62
CA LYS A 71 -6.46 -3.96 -2.22
C LYS A 71 -6.37 -3.70 -0.70
N VAL A 72 -6.65 -4.72 0.12
CA VAL A 72 -6.58 -4.60 1.58
C VAL A 72 -5.14 -4.58 2.04
N ALA A 73 -4.29 -5.45 1.47
CA ALA A 73 -2.86 -5.45 1.74
C ALA A 73 -2.24 -4.08 1.44
N ALA A 74 -2.55 -3.48 0.29
CA ALA A 74 -2.09 -2.13 -0.06
C ALA A 74 -2.54 -1.08 0.96
N HIS A 75 -3.81 -1.11 1.38
CA HIS A 75 -4.31 -0.19 2.41
C HIS A 75 -3.61 -0.36 3.76
N ILE A 76 -3.32 -1.60 4.19
CA ILE A 76 -2.60 -1.84 5.45
C ILE A 76 -1.20 -1.23 5.37
N VAL A 77 -0.48 -1.46 4.26
CA VAL A 77 0.86 -0.90 4.05
C VAL A 77 0.81 0.64 4.00
N ASP A 78 -0.18 1.22 3.31
CA ASP A 78 -0.29 2.67 3.12
C ASP A 78 -0.77 3.44 4.35
N LEU A 79 -1.58 2.82 5.21
CA LEU A 79 -2.19 3.46 6.37
C LEU A 79 -1.40 3.23 7.66
N VAL A 80 -0.46 2.29 7.67
CA VAL A 80 0.44 2.00 8.80
C VAL A 80 -0.34 1.89 10.12
N PRO A 81 -1.27 0.92 10.23
CA PRO A 81 -2.14 0.81 11.39
C PRO A 81 -1.33 0.58 12.67
N LYS A 82 -1.69 1.30 13.73
CA LYS A 82 -0.99 1.24 15.02
C LYS A 82 -1.76 0.42 16.05
N ASP A 83 -3.07 0.28 15.87
CA ASP A 83 -3.91 -0.46 16.81
C ASP A 83 -5.11 -1.17 16.17
N LEU A 84 -5.88 -1.86 17.01
CA LEU A 84 -7.09 -2.57 16.60
C LEU A 84 -8.21 -1.66 16.08
N ALA A 85 -8.26 -0.39 16.47
CA ALA A 85 -9.24 0.55 15.93
C ALA A 85 -8.94 0.85 14.47
N ASP A 86 -7.66 1.07 14.12
CA ASP A 86 -7.23 1.24 12.73
C ASP A 86 -7.59 0.02 11.87
N MET A 87 -7.26 -1.18 12.37
CA MET A 87 -7.58 -2.42 11.68
C MET A 87 -9.08 -2.58 11.45
N ARG A 88 -9.91 -2.30 12.46
CA ARG A 88 -11.37 -2.34 12.31
C ARG A 88 -11.86 -1.36 11.25
N LEU A 89 -11.26 -0.18 11.13
CA LEU A 89 -11.62 0.81 10.10
C LEU A 89 -11.23 0.34 8.70
N ILE A 90 -10.04 -0.25 8.54
CA ILE A 90 -9.57 -0.82 7.27
C ILE A 90 -10.53 -1.93 6.80
N PHE A 91 -10.89 -2.85 7.70
CA PHE A 91 -11.79 -3.96 7.38
C PHE A 91 -13.28 -3.60 7.38
N ALA A 92 -13.68 -2.39 7.80
CA ALA A 92 -15.09 -2.01 7.93
C ALA A 92 -15.89 -2.09 6.61
N LYS A 93 -15.21 -1.92 5.47
CA LYS A 93 -15.82 -1.99 4.12
C LYS A 93 -15.51 -3.29 3.39
N GLU A 94 -14.87 -4.24 4.05
CA GLU A 94 -14.55 -5.54 3.48
C GLU A 94 -15.76 -6.47 3.55
N PRO A 95 -16.05 -7.24 2.49
CA PRO A 95 -17.22 -8.10 2.43
C PRO A 95 -17.12 -9.29 3.39
N SER A 96 -15.89 -9.73 3.68
CA SER A 96 -15.59 -10.78 4.65
C SER A 96 -15.30 -10.17 6.02
N LYS A 97 -15.88 -10.76 7.06
CA LYS A 97 -15.56 -10.40 8.43
C LYS A 97 -14.23 -11.02 8.83
N THR A 98 -13.22 -10.19 9.05
CA THR A 98 -11.98 -10.59 9.72
C THR A 98 -12.22 -10.61 11.23
N ASP A 99 -11.74 -11.62 11.93
CA ASP A 99 -11.88 -11.69 13.38
C ASP A 99 -10.80 -10.85 14.09
N LYS A 100 -10.93 -10.75 15.42
CA LYS A 100 -10.01 -9.96 16.24
C LYS A 100 -8.61 -10.59 16.26
N GLU A 101 -8.53 -11.92 16.30
CA GLU A 101 -7.27 -12.64 16.46
C GLU A 101 -6.39 -12.46 15.21
N ASP A 102 -6.99 -12.50 14.02
CA ASP A 102 -6.27 -12.26 12.77
C ASP A 102 -5.81 -10.81 12.64
N MET A 103 -6.60 -9.83 13.09
CA MET A 103 -6.14 -8.43 13.15
C MET A 103 -4.95 -8.26 14.10
N GLU A 104 -4.96 -8.92 15.26
CA GLU A 104 -3.86 -8.88 16.23
C GLU A 104 -2.59 -9.51 15.65
N LYS A 105 -2.69 -10.65 14.95
CA LYS A 105 -1.54 -11.27 14.27
C LYS A 105 -0.94 -10.38 13.20
N ILE A 106 -1.77 -9.67 12.44
CA ILE A 106 -1.27 -8.72 11.42
C ILE A 106 -0.54 -7.57 12.10
N LEU A 107 -1.09 -7.00 13.18
CA LEU A 107 -0.41 -5.93 13.93
C LEU A 107 0.94 -6.40 14.48
N GLU A 108 0.99 -7.58 15.10
CA GLU A 108 2.23 -8.18 15.60
C GLU A 108 3.26 -8.41 14.48
N PHE A 109 2.80 -8.85 13.31
CA PHE A 109 3.67 -8.97 12.13
C PHE A 109 4.27 -7.62 11.69
N LEU A 110 3.48 -6.55 11.73
CA LEU A 110 3.93 -5.20 11.34
C LEU A 110 4.92 -4.57 12.33
N GLU A 111 4.92 -4.99 13.60
CA GLU A 111 5.91 -4.53 14.60
C GLU A 111 7.36 -4.88 14.24
N GLY A 112 7.56 -5.85 13.34
CA GLY A 112 8.88 -6.22 12.84
C GLY A 112 9.49 -5.26 11.82
N TYR A 113 8.78 -4.20 11.41
CA TYR A 113 9.23 -3.28 10.37
C TYR A 113 9.27 -1.84 10.86
N ASP A 114 10.31 -1.13 10.43
CA ASP A 114 10.47 0.29 10.72
C ASP A 114 9.72 1.16 9.72
N VAL A 115 9.13 2.23 10.23
CA VAL A 115 8.43 3.24 9.43
C VAL A 115 9.30 4.48 9.36
N LYS A 116 9.55 4.98 8.15
CA LYS A 116 10.28 6.22 7.95
C LYS A 116 9.35 7.41 8.16
N GLU A 117 9.82 8.39 8.95
CA GLU A 117 9.21 9.73 9.08
C GLU A 117 9.43 10.58 7.83
#